data_AF-A0A368TLC2-F1
#
_entry.id   AF-A0A368TLC2-F1
#
_cell.length_a   1.000
_cell.length_b   1.000
_cell.length_c   1.000
_cell.angle_alpha   90.00
_cell.angle_beta   90.00
_cell.angle_gamma   90.00
#
_symmetry.space_group_name_H-M   'P 1'
#
loop_
_entity.id
_entity.type
_entity.pdbx_description
1 polymer ?
#
loop_
_entity_poly.entity_id
_entity_poly.type
_entity_poly.pdbx_seq_one_letter_code
_entity_poly.pdbx_strand_id
1 'polypeptide(L)'
;FHDPKKYCVFNTRVYDEIFKIETRPNNFFSIPDYYLDMLNEIRKFSDKYDLTVRDVGKALFKKKCDESKSKTTRIKDICQAERPREKLERYGPDSLSNDELLALILRTGHQSENAIEMSKRLINEYGLDKLSDLALNELQEIKGIGVAKACQIIALFEFNKRHAISKREEKPIKCAKDVYEYALPLLSGKDKEHFMILHLDSKSRVIKDVIISIGILNASLVHPREVFKSAIKESANAIVLVHNHPSGDAKPSKVDEAVTNRLNETGKLLKIKVIDHVIIGKDSYYSFRESQKLI
;
A
#
# COMPACT_ATOMS: atom_id res chain seq x y z
N PHE A 1 -18.74 -30.38 25.93
CA PHE A 1 -17.39 -30.01 25.45
C PHE A 1 -16.68 -31.12 24.67
N HIS A 2 -17.38 -31.97 23.91
CA HIS A 2 -16.73 -33.07 23.17
C HIS A 2 -16.37 -32.72 21.72
N ASP A 3 -16.76 -31.55 21.21
CA ASP A 3 -16.36 -31.08 19.87
C ASP A 3 -15.68 -29.69 19.92
N PRO A 4 -14.34 -29.64 20.00
CA PRO A 4 -13.57 -28.40 20.01
C PRO A 4 -13.78 -27.51 18.78
N LYS A 5 -14.29 -28.07 17.66
CA LYS A 5 -14.52 -27.32 16.42
C LYS A 5 -15.76 -26.44 16.49
N LYS A 6 -16.76 -26.80 17.31
CA LYS A 6 -17.99 -26.01 17.51
C LYS A 6 -17.79 -24.74 18.34
N TYR A 7 -16.77 -24.70 19.21
CA TYR A 7 -16.56 -23.64 20.20
C TYR A 7 -15.31 -22.79 19.94
N CYS A 8 -14.85 -22.71 18.68
CA CYS A 8 -13.62 -22.00 18.32
C CYS A 8 -13.67 -20.47 18.52
N VAL A 9 -14.74 -19.93 19.10
CA VAL A 9 -15.17 -18.53 18.98
C VAL A 9 -15.18 -17.85 20.34
N PHE A 10 -14.12 -18.04 21.12
CA PHE A 10 -13.85 -17.17 22.26
C PHE A 10 -12.60 -16.36 21.94
N ASN A 11 -12.82 -15.13 21.46
CA ASN A 11 -11.89 -14.02 21.63
C ASN A 11 -12.62 -12.92 22.43
N THR A 12 -11.89 -11.92 22.90
CA THR A 12 -12.44 -10.80 23.67
C THR A 12 -13.55 -10.03 22.93
N ARG A 13 -13.54 -9.99 21.58
CA ARG A 13 -14.60 -9.31 20.79
C ARG A 13 -15.93 -10.06 20.78
N VAL A 14 -15.91 -11.39 20.71
CA VAL A 14 -17.14 -12.21 20.80
C VAL A 14 -17.77 -12.06 22.17
N TYR A 15 -16.94 -11.97 23.21
CA TYR A 15 -17.36 -11.65 24.57
C TYR A 15 -18.00 -10.26 24.66
N ASP A 16 -17.41 -9.24 24.03
CA ASP A 16 -17.96 -7.88 24.03
C ASP A 16 -19.29 -7.80 23.27
N GLU A 17 -19.46 -8.53 22.17
CA GLU A 17 -20.73 -8.62 21.44
C GLU A 17 -21.81 -9.36 22.23
N ILE A 18 -21.48 -10.49 22.86
CA ILE A 18 -22.39 -11.21 23.76
C ILE A 18 -22.84 -10.33 24.94
N PHE A 19 -21.90 -9.59 25.55
CA PHE A 19 -22.20 -8.67 26.64
C PHE A 19 -23.09 -7.49 26.20
N LYS A 20 -22.87 -6.95 24.99
CA LYS A 20 -23.75 -5.93 24.40
C LYS A 20 -25.17 -6.45 24.14
N ILE A 21 -25.30 -7.72 23.73
CA ILE A 21 -26.59 -8.38 23.51
C ILE A 21 -27.35 -8.55 24.83
N GLU A 22 -26.67 -8.98 25.90
CA GLU A 22 -27.31 -9.14 27.24
C GLU A 22 -27.71 -7.82 27.88
N THR A 23 -26.92 -6.76 27.70
CA THR A 23 -27.16 -5.46 28.35
C THR A 23 -28.12 -4.56 27.59
N ARG A 24 -28.53 -4.92 26.37
CA ARG A 24 -29.47 -4.13 25.53
C ARG A 24 -30.50 -5.02 24.81
N PRO A 25 -31.51 -5.54 25.54
CA PRO A 25 -32.48 -6.48 24.98
C PRO A 25 -33.37 -5.93 23.84
N ASN A 26 -33.41 -4.61 23.64
CA ASN A 26 -34.25 -3.95 22.63
C ASN A 26 -33.50 -3.49 21.36
N ASN A 27 -32.22 -3.84 21.21
CA ASN A 27 -31.48 -3.49 19.99
C ASN A 27 -31.66 -4.58 18.93
N PHE A 28 -32.47 -4.29 17.91
CA PHE A 28 -32.65 -5.13 16.70
C PHE A 28 -31.39 -5.10 15.82
N PHE A 29 -30.28 -5.66 16.29
CA PHE A 29 -29.27 -6.17 15.38
C PHE A 29 -29.63 -7.60 15.04
N SER A 30 -29.64 -7.95 13.76
CA SER A 30 -29.79 -9.34 13.32
C SER A 30 -28.59 -10.14 13.83
N ILE A 31 -28.75 -10.76 15.00
CA ILE A 31 -27.73 -11.63 15.59
C ILE A 31 -27.62 -12.85 14.67
N PRO A 32 -26.45 -13.15 14.09
CA PRO A 32 -26.30 -14.33 13.26
C PRO A 32 -26.64 -15.59 14.06
N ASP A 33 -27.43 -16.50 13.50
CA ASP A 33 -27.99 -17.68 14.20
C ASP A 33 -26.95 -18.48 14.99
N TYR A 34 -25.71 -18.54 14.49
CA TYR A 34 -24.60 -19.20 15.17
C TYR A 34 -24.26 -18.59 16.56
N TYR A 35 -24.41 -17.28 16.75
CA TYR A 35 -24.22 -16.63 18.06
C TYR A 35 -25.38 -16.91 19.02
N LEU A 36 -26.61 -17.04 18.51
CA LEU A 36 -27.79 -17.40 19.31
C LEU A 36 -27.70 -18.83 19.84
N ASP A 37 -27.32 -19.78 18.99
CA ASP A 37 -27.12 -21.18 19.40
C ASP A 37 -26.04 -21.30 20.47
N MET A 38 -24.95 -20.53 20.32
CA MET A 38 -23.85 -20.50 21.27
C MET A 38 -24.26 -19.89 22.62
N LEU A 39 -24.99 -18.77 22.61
CA LEU A 39 -25.54 -18.15 23.82
C LEU A 39 -26.47 -19.10 24.58
N ASN A 40 -27.34 -19.81 23.86
CA ASN A 40 -28.25 -20.78 24.45
C ASN A 40 -27.50 -21.94 25.12
N GLU A 41 -26.38 -22.40 24.54
CA GLU A 41 -25.55 -23.41 25.20
C GLU A 41 -24.81 -22.86 26.41
N ILE A 42 -24.22 -21.66 26.34
CA ILE A 42 -23.54 -21.05 27.51
C ILE A 42 -24.52 -20.89 28.67
N ARG A 43 -25.77 -20.47 28.40
CA ARG A 43 -26.85 -20.38 29.40
C ARG A 43 -27.15 -21.73 30.06
N LYS A 44 -27.29 -22.80 29.28
CA LYS A 44 -27.47 -24.16 29.83
C LYS A 44 -26.36 -24.56 30.81
N PHE A 45 -25.12 -24.14 30.57
CA PHE A 45 -24.00 -24.42 31.48
C PHE A 45 -23.97 -23.48 32.68
N SER A 46 -24.29 -22.20 32.47
CA SER A 46 -24.49 -21.20 33.51
C SER A 46 -25.50 -21.71 34.54
N ASP A 47 -26.66 -22.15 34.07
CA ASP A 47 -27.76 -22.68 34.88
C ASP A 47 -27.39 -24.01 35.56
N LYS A 48 -26.70 -24.92 34.85
CA LYS A 48 -26.35 -26.24 35.37
C LYS A 48 -25.30 -26.20 36.48
N TYR A 49 -24.36 -25.26 36.41
CA TYR A 49 -23.21 -25.20 37.31
C TYR A 49 -23.25 -24.00 38.26
N ASP A 50 -24.35 -23.23 38.26
CA ASP A 50 -24.52 -22.00 39.03
C ASP A 50 -23.33 -21.02 38.86
N LEU A 51 -22.89 -20.89 37.61
CA LEU A 51 -21.81 -20.01 37.21
C LEU A 51 -22.40 -18.86 36.43
N THR A 52 -21.77 -17.68 36.49
CA THR A 52 -22.14 -16.62 35.55
C THR A 52 -21.72 -17.00 34.13
N VAL A 53 -22.46 -16.54 33.12
CA VAL A 53 -22.08 -16.62 31.69
C VAL A 53 -20.63 -16.17 31.48
N ARG A 54 -20.19 -15.16 32.25
CA ARG A 54 -18.82 -14.64 32.27
C ARG A 54 -17.79 -15.66 32.78
N ASP A 55 -18.10 -16.40 33.83
CA ASP A 55 -17.20 -17.40 34.41
C ASP A 55 -17.08 -18.62 33.49
N VAL A 56 -18.19 -19.05 32.90
CA VAL A 56 -18.20 -20.09 31.85
C VAL A 56 -17.34 -19.65 30.66
N GLY A 57 -17.50 -18.41 30.19
CA GLY A 57 -16.70 -17.86 29.09
C GLY A 57 -15.19 -17.79 29.39
N LYS A 58 -14.81 -17.36 30.61
CA LYS A 58 -13.40 -17.31 31.03
C LYS A 58 -12.76 -18.70 31.14
N ALA A 59 -13.48 -19.67 31.69
CA ALA A 59 -13.00 -21.05 31.83
C ALA A 59 -12.73 -21.68 30.44
N LEU A 60 -13.59 -21.38 29.47
CA LEU A 60 -13.43 -21.86 28.09
C LEU A 60 -12.23 -21.24 27.38
N PHE A 61 -12.01 -19.94 27.57
CA PHE A 61 -10.86 -19.25 27.01
C PHE A 61 -9.54 -19.78 27.58
N LYS A 62 -9.47 -19.99 28.89
CA LYS A 62 -8.25 -20.46 29.58
C LYS A 62 -7.84 -21.87 29.15
N LYS A 63 -8.80 -22.80 29.02
CA LYS A 63 -8.54 -24.18 28.57
C LYS A 63 -7.93 -24.23 27.15
N LYS A 64 -8.34 -23.32 26.26
CA LYS A 64 -7.80 -23.23 24.89
C LYS A 64 -6.34 -22.77 24.84
N CYS A 65 -5.96 -21.82 25.70
CA CYS A 65 -4.58 -21.32 25.78
C CYS A 65 -3.58 -22.38 26.28
N ASP A 66 -4.04 -23.27 27.15
CA ASP A 66 -3.20 -24.36 27.68
C ASP A 66 -3.05 -25.52 26.68
N GLU A 67 -4.09 -25.80 25.88
CA GLU A 67 -4.05 -26.83 24.82
C GLU A 67 -3.31 -26.37 23.52
N SER A 68 -3.16 -25.06 23.28
CA SER A 68 -2.58 -24.50 22.04
C SER A 68 -1.05 -24.46 21.98
N LYS A 69 -0.33 -24.92 23.01
CA LYS A 69 1.15 -24.84 23.05
C LYS A 69 1.90 -25.83 22.13
N SER A 70 1.23 -26.67 21.34
CA SER A 70 1.91 -27.71 20.56
C SER A 70 1.45 -27.90 19.09
N LYS A 71 0.50 -27.12 18.56
CA LYS A 71 0.08 -27.24 17.15
C LYS A 71 -0.22 -25.88 16.53
N THR A 72 0.45 -25.56 15.44
CA THR A 72 0.12 -24.42 14.56
C THR A 72 -1.37 -24.47 14.21
N THR A 73 -2.12 -23.43 14.56
CA THR A 73 -3.56 -23.37 14.28
C THR A 73 -3.76 -23.28 12.78
N ARG A 74 -4.48 -24.20 12.15
CA ARG A 74 -4.77 -24.07 10.71
C ARG A 74 -5.87 -23.04 10.52
N ILE A 75 -5.91 -22.38 9.35
CA ILE A 75 -6.99 -21.41 9.04
C ILE A 75 -8.38 -22.02 9.19
N LYS A 76 -8.55 -23.31 8.83
CA LYS A 76 -9.82 -24.02 9.01
C LYS A 76 -10.20 -24.27 10.47
N ASP A 77 -9.23 -24.21 11.39
CA ASP A 77 -9.46 -24.32 12.83
C ASP A 77 -9.83 -22.94 13.43
N ILE A 78 -9.77 -21.85 12.65
CA ILE A 78 -10.32 -20.54 13.01
C ILE A 78 -11.84 -20.53 12.75
N CYS A 79 -12.58 -19.81 13.60
CA CYS A 79 -14.00 -19.49 13.38
C CYS A 79 -14.24 -19.06 11.93
N GLN A 80 -15.24 -19.64 11.27
CA GLN A 80 -15.51 -19.33 9.88
C GLN A 80 -15.69 -17.83 9.63
N ALA A 81 -16.37 -17.11 10.54
CA ALA A 81 -16.58 -15.67 10.43
C ALA A 81 -15.29 -14.83 10.57
N GLU A 82 -14.25 -15.38 11.19
CA GLU A 82 -12.96 -14.70 11.43
C GLU A 82 -11.89 -15.12 10.41
N ARG A 83 -12.22 -16.02 9.48
CA ARG A 83 -11.30 -16.38 8.41
C ARG A 83 -11.24 -15.23 7.39
N PRO A 84 -10.05 -14.88 6.86
CA PRO A 84 -9.91 -13.72 6.00
C PRO A 84 -10.84 -13.70 4.79
N ARG A 85 -11.09 -14.86 4.15
CA ARG A 85 -11.93 -14.93 2.94
C ARG A 85 -13.39 -14.64 3.27
N GLU A 86 -13.92 -15.34 4.26
CA GLU A 86 -15.29 -15.21 4.71
C GLU A 86 -15.55 -13.81 5.32
N LYS A 87 -14.55 -13.24 6.00
CA LYS A 87 -14.59 -11.88 6.51
C LYS A 87 -14.63 -10.84 5.38
N LEU A 88 -13.81 -11.02 4.34
CA LEU A 88 -13.82 -10.17 3.15
C LEU A 88 -15.17 -10.21 2.44
N GLU A 89 -15.74 -11.41 2.26
CA GLU A 89 -17.04 -11.60 1.62
C GLU A 89 -18.18 -10.92 2.39
N ARG A 90 -18.16 -11.02 3.72
CA ARG A 90 -19.27 -10.54 4.56
C ARG A 90 -19.19 -9.06 4.91
N TYR A 91 -18.00 -8.55 5.20
CA TYR A 91 -17.80 -7.22 5.77
C TYR A 91 -16.95 -6.30 4.89
N GLY A 92 -16.44 -6.80 3.77
CA GLY A 92 -15.60 -6.04 2.86
C GLY A 92 -14.13 -5.89 3.32
N PRO A 93 -13.28 -5.32 2.46
CA PRO A 93 -11.83 -5.26 2.68
C PRO A 93 -11.43 -4.41 3.90
N ASP A 94 -12.21 -3.37 4.24
CA ASP A 94 -11.90 -2.46 5.35
C ASP A 94 -11.92 -3.15 6.72
N SER A 95 -12.55 -4.32 6.81
CA SER A 95 -12.57 -5.11 8.04
C SER A 95 -11.29 -5.91 8.28
N LEU A 96 -10.45 -6.08 7.26
CA LEU A 96 -9.24 -6.92 7.30
C LEU A 96 -8.00 -6.11 7.72
N SER A 97 -7.10 -6.75 8.48
CA SER A 97 -5.75 -6.19 8.68
C SER A 97 -4.89 -6.37 7.42
N ASN A 98 -3.79 -5.62 7.34
CA ASN A 98 -2.80 -5.80 6.27
C ASN A 98 -2.30 -7.25 6.18
N ASP A 99 -2.12 -7.92 7.32
CA ASP A 99 -1.70 -9.31 7.36
C ASP A 99 -2.76 -10.27 6.84
N GLU A 100 -4.05 -9.99 7.10
CA GLU A 100 -5.15 -10.78 6.57
C GLU A 100 -5.29 -10.61 5.05
N LEU A 101 -5.09 -9.38 4.55
CA LEU A 101 -5.07 -9.09 3.11
C LEU A 101 -3.90 -9.80 2.43
N LEU A 102 -2.69 -9.72 2.99
CA LEU A 102 -1.53 -10.42 2.45
C LEU A 102 -1.71 -11.94 2.51
N ALA A 103 -2.32 -12.47 3.57
CA ALA A 103 -2.62 -13.90 3.69
C ALA A 103 -3.57 -14.40 2.60
N LEU A 104 -4.53 -13.57 2.16
CA LEU A 104 -5.41 -13.89 1.03
C LEU A 104 -4.64 -14.00 -0.28
N ILE A 105 -3.67 -13.11 -0.51
CA ILE A 105 -2.81 -13.14 -1.71
C ILE A 105 -1.90 -14.37 -1.70
N LEU A 106 -1.24 -14.64 -0.58
CA LEU A 106 -0.30 -15.77 -0.44
C LEU A 106 -1.01 -17.13 -0.42
N ARG A 107 -2.30 -17.16 -0.06
CA ARG A 107 -3.21 -18.32 0.01
C ARG A 107 -2.84 -19.41 1.03
N THR A 108 -1.57 -19.71 1.20
CA THR A 108 -1.08 -20.81 2.05
C THR A 108 0.12 -20.36 2.90
N GLY A 109 0.24 -20.95 4.08
CA GLY A 109 1.38 -20.73 4.98
C GLY A 109 2.57 -21.63 4.67
N HIS A 110 3.37 -21.90 5.70
CA HIS A 110 4.47 -22.86 5.71
C HIS A 110 4.11 -24.03 6.63
N GLN A 111 4.93 -25.09 6.70
CA GLN A 111 4.68 -26.23 7.59
C GLN A 111 4.54 -25.82 9.07
N SER A 112 5.24 -24.76 9.48
CA SER A 112 5.31 -24.27 10.87
C SER A 112 4.34 -23.12 11.20
N GLU A 113 3.75 -22.47 10.20
CA GLU A 113 2.93 -21.26 10.37
C GLU A 113 1.82 -21.20 9.32
N ASN A 114 0.61 -20.78 9.71
CA ASN A 114 -0.46 -20.57 8.74
C ASN A 114 -0.24 -19.28 7.91
N ALA A 115 -1.07 -19.04 6.90
CA ALA A 115 -0.91 -17.89 6.00
C ALA A 115 -1.02 -16.53 6.73
N ILE A 116 -1.83 -16.43 7.78
CA ILE A 116 -1.98 -15.21 8.59
C ILE A 116 -0.73 -14.99 9.44
N GLU A 117 -0.25 -16.02 10.12
CA GLU A 117 0.96 -15.96 10.95
C GLU A 117 2.19 -15.61 10.11
N MET A 118 2.34 -16.24 8.95
CA MET A 118 3.39 -15.90 7.98
C MET A 118 3.30 -14.43 7.56
N SER A 119 2.10 -13.97 7.18
CA SER A 119 1.91 -12.58 6.73
C SER A 119 2.20 -11.57 7.84
N LYS A 120 1.80 -11.86 9.08
CA LYS A 120 2.13 -11.06 10.26
C LYS A 120 3.64 -10.97 10.47
N ARG A 121 4.34 -12.10 10.37
CA ARG A 121 5.80 -12.13 10.49
C ARG A 121 6.46 -11.27 9.41
N LEU A 122 6.05 -11.43 8.14
CA LEU A 122 6.58 -10.63 7.03
C LEU A 122 6.38 -9.14 7.26
N ILE A 123 5.18 -8.72 7.65
CA ILE A 123 4.87 -7.30 7.88
C ILE A 123 5.64 -6.76 9.09
N ASN A 124 5.80 -7.54 10.16
CA ASN A 124 6.57 -7.13 11.34
C ASN A 124 8.08 -7.03 11.08
N GLU A 125 8.65 -7.96 10.31
CA GLU A 125 10.10 -8.02 10.06
C GLU A 125 10.56 -7.05 8.97
N TYR A 126 9.71 -6.82 7.95
CA TYR A 126 10.09 -6.05 6.77
C TYR A 126 9.26 -4.76 6.62
N GLY A 127 7.99 -4.77 7.02
CA GLY A 127 7.05 -3.71 6.66
C GLY A 127 6.70 -3.75 5.16
N LEU A 128 5.70 -2.96 4.76
CA LEU A 128 5.23 -2.95 3.36
C LEU A 128 6.27 -2.34 2.41
N ASP A 129 6.92 -1.24 2.82
CA ASP A 129 7.88 -0.52 1.98
C ASP A 129 9.06 -1.44 1.61
N LYS A 130 9.72 -2.04 2.62
CA LYS A 130 10.84 -2.96 2.36
C LYS A 130 10.41 -4.18 1.56
N LEU A 131 9.24 -4.77 1.82
CA LEU A 131 8.74 -5.91 1.03
C LEU A 131 8.55 -5.56 -0.44
N SER A 132 8.22 -4.29 -0.75
CA SER A 132 8.04 -3.81 -2.11
C SER A 132 9.35 -3.62 -2.88
N ASP A 133 10.46 -3.43 -2.15
CA ASP A 133 11.78 -3.18 -2.72
C ASP A 133 12.64 -4.45 -2.91
N LEU A 134 12.30 -5.55 -2.22
CA LEU A 134 13.09 -6.79 -2.29
C LEU A 134 13.05 -7.42 -3.68
N ALA A 135 14.23 -7.82 -4.16
CA ALA A 135 14.39 -8.58 -5.39
C ALA A 135 13.89 -10.04 -5.22
N LEU A 136 13.65 -10.70 -6.35
CA LEU A 136 13.11 -12.07 -6.39
C LEU A 136 13.97 -13.09 -5.61
N ASN A 137 15.29 -12.96 -5.66
CA ASN A 137 16.21 -13.81 -4.90
C ASN A 137 16.12 -13.53 -3.39
N GLU A 138 16.08 -12.26 -2.98
CA GLU A 138 15.98 -11.88 -1.57
C GLU A 138 14.66 -12.34 -0.95
N LEU A 139 13.55 -12.24 -1.69
CA LEU A 139 12.26 -12.77 -1.26
C LEU A 139 12.30 -14.29 -1.07
N GLN A 140 13.04 -15.02 -1.92
CA GLN A 140 13.16 -16.49 -1.83
C GLN A 140 14.02 -16.96 -0.66
N GLU A 141 14.87 -16.10 -0.11
CA GLU A 141 15.63 -16.39 1.12
C GLU A 141 14.72 -16.37 2.37
N ILE A 142 13.54 -15.76 2.27
CA ILE A 142 12.60 -15.70 3.38
C ILE A 142 11.93 -17.06 3.58
N LYS A 143 12.02 -17.60 4.80
CA LYS A 143 11.41 -18.88 5.17
C LYS A 143 9.92 -18.90 4.79
N GLY A 144 9.54 -19.91 4.01
CA GLY A 144 8.17 -20.14 3.56
C GLY A 144 7.76 -19.39 2.29
N ILE A 145 8.65 -18.60 1.70
CA ILE A 145 8.46 -17.87 0.44
C ILE A 145 9.26 -18.55 -0.67
N GLY A 146 8.61 -19.46 -1.39
CA GLY A 146 9.15 -19.99 -2.64
C GLY A 146 8.88 -19.07 -3.83
N VAL A 147 9.38 -19.43 -5.01
CA VAL A 147 9.23 -18.66 -6.25
C VAL A 147 7.80 -18.17 -6.50
N ALA A 148 6.79 -19.02 -6.28
CA ALA A 148 5.39 -18.66 -6.53
C ALA A 148 4.92 -17.49 -5.65
N LYS A 149 5.22 -17.54 -4.33
CA LYS A 149 4.85 -16.47 -3.38
C LYS A 149 5.66 -15.21 -3.60
N ALA A 150 6.95 -15.34 -3.94
CA ALA A 150 7.79 -14.20 -4.29
C ALA A 150 7.23 -13.46 -5.53
N CYS A 151 6.86 -14.19 -6.59
CA CYS A 151 6.20 -13.61 -7.76
C CYS A 151 4.86 -12.95 -7.42
N GLN A 152 4.06 -13.53 -6.52
CA GLN A 152 2.80 -12.90 -6.07
C GLN A 152 3.04 -11.55 -5.38
N ILE A 153 4.05 -11.46 -4.51
CA ILE A 153 4.40 -10.22 -3.80
C ILE A 153 4.88 -9.15 -4.81
N ILE A 154 5.80 -9.51 -5.70
CA ILE A 154 6.29 -8.59 -6.75
C ILE A 154 5.14 -8.10 -7.62
N ALA A 155 4.28 -9.01 -8.09
CA ALA A 155 3.15 -8.68 -8.94
C ALA A 155 2.14 -7.76 -8.22
N LEU A 156 1.89 -7.99 -6.93
CA LEU A 156 1.01 -7.16 -6.12
C LEU A 156 1.50 -5.71 -6.07
N PHE A 157 2.78 -5.49 -5.76
CA PHE A 157 3.33 -4.15 -5.65
C PHE A 157 3.46 -3.45 -7.01
N GLU A 158 3.89 -4.16 -8.05
CA GLU A 158 3.95 -3.60 -9.40
C GLU A 158 2.56 -3.23 -9.93
N PHE A 159 1.55 -4.05 -9.67
CA PHE A 159 0.17 -3.74 -10.03
C PHE A 159 -0.32 -2.48 -9.30
N ASN A 160 -0.07 -2.37 -7.99
CA ASN A 160 -0.42 -1.18 -7.21
C ASN A 160 0.28 0.08 -7.75
N LYS A 161 1.59 -0.02 -8.05
CA LYS A 161 2.38 1.06 -8.65
C LYS A 161 1.78 1.53 -9.97
N ARG A 162 1.45 0.62 -10.89
CA ARG A 162 0.81 0.96 -12.17
C ARG A 162 -0.57 1.58 -11.98
N HIS A 163 -1.38 1.07 -11.05
CA HIS A 163 -2.69 1.64 -10.76
C HIS A 163 -2.59 3.06 -10.16
N ALA A 164 -1.61 3.29 -9.29
CA ALA A 164 -1.34 4.60 -8.73
C ALA A 164 -0.93 5.60 -9.81
N ILE A 165 -0.13 5.16 -10.80
CA ILE A 165 0.24 5.97 -11.96
C ILE A 165 -0.99 6.28 -12.82
N SER A 166 -1.81 5.28 -13.16
CA SER A 166 -2.96 5.48 -14.05
C SER A 166 -4.00 6.45 -13.47
N LYS A 167 -4.24 6.43 -12.16
CA LYS A 167 -5.13 7.43 -11.50
C LYS A 167 -4.56 8.86 -11.54
N ARG A 168 -3.24 9.02 -11.66
CA ARG A 168 -2.60 10.33 -11.71
C ARG A 168 -2.68 10.98 -13.08
N GLU A 169 -2.78 10.20 -14.15
CA GLU A 169 -2.96 10.70 -15.53
C GLU A 169 -4.26 11.52 -15.70
N GLU A 170 -5.26 11.34 -14.82
CA GLU A 170 -6.52 12.10 -14.87
C GLU A 170 -6.47 13.43 -14.10
N LYS A 171 -5.56 13.59 -13.13
CA LYS A 171 -5.54 14.76 -12.24
C LYS A 171 -4.75 15.91 -12.90
N PRO A 172 -5.33 17.11 -13.04
CA PRO A 172 -4.59 18.25 -13.57
C PRO A 172 -3.53 18.73 -12.57
N ILE A 173 -2.33 19.04 -13.05
CA ILE A 173 -1.28 19.71 -12.30
C ILE A 173 -1.65 21.18 -12.13
N LYS A 174 -1.84 21.61 -10.88
CA LYS A 174 -2.21 22.99 -10.53
C LYS A 174 -1.06 23.74 -9.86
N CYS A 175 -0.19 23.03 -9.15
CA CYS A 175 0.93 23.59 -8.40
C CYS A 175 2.15 22.66 -8.40
N ALA A 176 3.31 23.13 -7.90
CA ALA A 176 4.50 22.29 -7.84
C ALA A 176 4.33 21.08 -6.92
N LYS A 177 3.48 21.19 -5.89
CA LYS A 177 3.13 20.05 -5.03
C LYS A 177 2.48 18.91 -5.83
N ASP A 178 1.62 19.20 -6.80
CA ASP A 178 1.03 18.16 -7.66
C ASP A 178 2.12 17.47 -8.50
N VAL A 179 3.10 18.22 -9.00
CA VAL A 179 4.27 17.68 -9.73
C VAL A 179 5.09 16.77 -8.83
N TYR A 180 5.38 17.22 -7.60
CA TYR A 180 6.11 16.45 -6.60
C TYR A 180 5.38 15.15 -6.27
N GLU A 181 4.09 15.20 -5.95
CA GLU A 181 3.28 14.03 -5.65
C GLU A 181 3.24 13.05 -6.83
N TYR A 182 3.18 13.56 -8.08
CA TYR A 182 3.24 12.75 -9.29
C TYR A 182 4.60 12.05 -9.45
N ALA A 183 5.69 12.81 -9.35
CA ALA A 183 7.04 12.34 -9.69
C ALA A 183 7.73 11.55 -8.57
N LEU A 184 7.39 11.80 -7.31
CA LEU A 184 8.06 11.19 -6.15
C LEU A 184 8.16 9.66 -6.25
N PRO A 185 7.08 8.88 -6.44
CA PRO A 185 7.23 7.41 -6.52
C PRO A 185 7.86 6.90 -7.83
N LEU A 186 8.00 7.75 -8.85
CA LEU A 186 8.71 7.40 -10.08
C LEU A 186 10.22 7.55 -9.91
N LEU A 187 10.65 8.54 -9.11
CA LEU A 187 12.04 8.93 -8.96
C LEU A 187 12.64 8.61 -7.57
N SER A 188 11.82 8.31 -6.57
CA SER A 188 12.28 7.91 -5.24
C SER A 188 13.05 6.60 -5.29
N GLY A 189 14.10 6.49 -4.47
CA GLY A 189 14.98 5.32 -4.43
C GLY A 189 15.93 5.18 -5.62
N LYS A 190 15.94 6.12 -6.58
CA LYS A 190 16.91 6.11 -7.69
C LYS A 190 18.27 6.63 -7.22
N ASP A 191 19.30 5.82 -7.43
CA ASP A 191 20.70 6.08 -7.09
C ASP A 191 21.41 7.04 -8.05
N LYS A 192 20.79 7.31 -9.21
CA LYS A 192 21.24 8.26 -10.23
C LYS A 192 20.26 9.41 -10.40
N GLU A 193 20.76 10.54 -10.86
CA GLU A 193 19.91 11.64 -11.32
C GLU A 193 19.15 11.20 -12.58
N HIS A 194 17.86 11.50 -12.61
CA HIS A 194 16.97 11.22 -13.73
C HIS A 194 16.29 12.52 -14.13
N PHE A 195 16.50 12.96 -15.37
CA PHE A 195 15.80 14.11 -15.93
C PHE A 195 14.57 13.63 -16.71
N MET A 196 13.40 13.98 -16.21
CA MET A 196 12.08 13.58 -16.68
C MET A 196 11.30 14.77 -17.22
N ILE A 197 10.49 14.54 -18.25
CA ILE A 197 9.54 15.50 -18.78
C ILE A 197 8.13 14.99 -18.56
N LEU A 198 7.28 15.83 -17.95
CA LEU A 198 5.84 15.63 -17.94
C LEU A 198 5.23 16.42 -19.10
N HIS A 199 4.63 15.70 -20.04
CA HIS A 199 3.86 16.28 -21.14
C HIS A 199 2.45 16.54 -20.66
N LEU A 200 1.96 17.76 -20.89
CA LEU A 200 0.65 18.20 -20.42
C LEU A 200 -0.31 18.47 -21.58
N ASP A 201 -1.59 18.12 -21.40
CA ASP A 201 -2.67 18.57 -22.27
C ASP A 201 -3.10 20.03 -21.98
N SER A 202 -4.10 20.52 -22.72
CA SER A 202 -4.68 21.86 -22.55
C SER A 202 -5.41 22.07 -21.22
N LYS A 203 -5.69 20.99 -20.47
CA LYS A 203 -6.28 21.01 -19.12
C LYS A 203 -5.22 20.79 -18.03
N SER A 204 -3.94 20.85 -18.37
CA SER A 204 -2.80 20.61 -17.48
C SER A 204 -2.73 19.19 -16.90
N ARG A 205 -3.33 18.20 -17.57
CA ARG A 205 -3.23 16.78 -17.16
C ARG A 205 -2.00 16.14 -17.79
N VAL A 206 -1.35 15.25 -17.06
CA VAL A 206 -0.20 14.52 -17.60
C VAL A 206 -0.69 13.51 -18.63
N ILE A 207 -0.29 13.70 -19.88
CA ILE A 207 -0.58 12.75 -20.97
C ILE A 207 0.55 11.74 -21.15
N LYS A 208 1.77 12.10 -20.76
CA LYS A 208 2.94 11.22 -20.84
C LYS A 208 4.08 11.73 -19.95
N ASP A 209 4.70 10.85 -19.18
CA ASP A 209 6.05 11.08 -18.62
C ASP A 209 7.13 10.34 -19.41
N VAL A 210 8.30 10.97 -19.57
CA VAL A 210 9.45 10.41 -20.29
C VAL A 210 10.74 10.79 -19.59
N ILE A 211 11.62 9.82 -19.35
CA ILE A 211 13.00 10.04 -18.92
C ILE A 211 13.85 10.39 -20.15
N ILE A 212 14.45 11.58 -20.15
CA ILE A 212 15.33 12.08 -21.22
C ILE A 212 16.80 11.77 -20.93
N SER A 213 17.20 11.78 -19.66
CA SER A 213 18.58 11.54 -19.25
C SER A 213 18.67 10.81 -17.92
N ILE A 214 19.71 9.99 -17.76
CA ILE A 214 20.05 9.26 -16.53
C ILE A 214 21.55 9.45 -16.26
N GLY A 215 21.89 9.81 -15.02
CA GLY A 215 23.25 10.16 -14.60
C GLY A 215 23.43 11.66 -14.40
N ILE A 216 24.67 12.09 -14.15
CA ILE A 216 25.00 13.48 -13.78
C ILE A 216 24.43 14.43 -14.83
N LEU A 217 23.60 15.38 -14.37
CA LEU A 217 22.98 16.38 -15.21
C LEU A 217 24.04 17.32 -15.77
N ASN A 218 24.52 17.01 -16.98
CA ASN A 218 25.40 17.87 -17.75
C ASN A 218 24.60 18.58 -18.85
N ALA A 219 24.90 19.84 -19.13
CA ALA A 219 24.22 20.63 -20.16
C ALA A 219 24.27 20.01 -21.58
N SER A 220 25.19 19.06 -21.82
CA SER A 220 25.27 18.27 -23.06
C SER A 220 24.26 17.12 -23.12
N LEU A 221 23.83 16.56 -21.98
CA LEU A 221 22.95 15.40 -21.89
C LEU A 221 21.47 15.77 -22.01
N VAL A 222 21.08 16.97 -21.56
CA VAL A 222 19.70 17.48 -21.68
C VAL A 222 19.60 18.46 -22.85
N HIS A 223 19.62 17.92 -24.07
CA HIS A 223 19.54 18.72 -25.29
C HIS A 223 18.08 19.11 -25.63
N PRO A 224 17.77 20.39 -25.96
CA PRO A 224 16.41 20.83 -26.28
C PRO A 224 15.77 20.01 -27.39
N ARG A 225 16.55 19.59 -28.39
CA ARG A 225 16.11 18.67 -29.45
C ARG A 225 15.44 17.41 -28.89
N GLU A 226 16.03 16.75 -27.89
CA GLU A 226 15.45 15.50 -27.35
C GLU A 226 14.19 15.79 -26.53
N VAL A 227 14.24 16.83 -25.68
CA VAL A 227 13.10 17.28 -24.87
C VAL A 227 11.90 17.62 -25.75
N PHE A 228 12.08 18.49 -26.73
CA PHE A 228 10.98 18.98 -27.56
C PHE A 228 10.58 18.01 -28.68
N LYS A 229 11.47 17.12 -29.14
CA LYS A 229 11.07 16.01 -30.03
C LYS A 229 10.03 15.13 -29.37
N SER A 230 10.23 14.79 -28.09
CA SER A 230 9.24 14.06 -27.30
C SER A 230 7.95 14.86 -27.17
N ALA A 231 8.04 16.13 -26.80
CA ALA A 231 6.86 16.98 -26.62
C ALA A 231 6.00 17.14 -27.90
N ILE A 232 6.66 17.30 -29.05
CA ILE A 232 5.97 17.38 -30.35
C ILE A 232 5.31 16.03 -30.69
N LYS A 233 6.03 14.92 -30.50
CA LYS A 233 5.51 13.58 -30.78
C LYS A 233 4.24 13.27 -29.98
N GLU A 234 4.23 13.66 -28.70
CA GLU A 234 3.10 13.44 -27.80
C GLU A 234 2.02 14.53 -27.91
N SER A 235 2.15 15.48 -28.85
CA SER A 235 1.21 16.61 -29.02
C SER A 235 0.97 17.41 -27.73
N ALA A 236 2.04 17.62 -26.96
CA ALA A 236 1.96 18.31 -25.68
C ALA A 236 1.61 19.80 -25.86
N ASN A 237 0.63 20.27 -25.09
CA ASN A 237 0.29 21.70 -25.01
C ASN A 237 1.34 22.47 -24.20
N ALA A 238 1.89 21.84 -23.16
CA ALA A 238 2.94 22.38 -22.33
C ALA A 238 3.76 21.25 -21.68
N ILE A 239 4.90 21.59 -21.08
CA ILE A 239 5.76 20.63 -20.39
C ILE A 239 6.13 21.11 -18.98
N VAL A 240 6.38 20.16 -18.08
CA VAL A 240 7.05 20.40 -16.79
C VAL A 240 8.34 19.59 -16.77
N LEU A 241 9.44 20.26 -16.40
CA LEU A 241 10.74 19.61 -16.22
C LEU A 241 10.81 19.06 -14.80
N VAL A 242 11.34 17.85 -14.62
CA VAL A 242 11.51 17.24 -13.30
C VAL A 242 12.83 16.51 -13.23
N HIS A 243 13.57 16.64 -12.14
CA HIS A 243 14.65 15.70 -11.83
C HIS A 243 14.82 15.45 -10.36
N ASN A 244 15.42 14.31 -10.02
CA ASN A 244 15.80 14.00 -8.64
C ASN A 244 17.27 14.31 -8.37
N HIS A 245 17.57 14.69 -7.14
CA HIS A 245 18.93 14.67 -6.61
C HIS A 245 19.11 13.46 -5.68
N PRO A 246 19.97 12.48 -6.03
CA PRO A 246 20.27 11.34 -5.15
C PRO A 246 20.81 11.72 -3.77
N SER A 247 21.40 12.92 -3.64
CA SER A 247 21.84 13.49 -2.35
C SER A 247 20.69 13.78 -1.39
N GLY A 248 19.46 13.92 -1.91
CA GLY A 248 18.26 14.27 -1.16
C GLY A 248 18.03 15.77 -0.98
N ASP A 249 18.99 16.64 -1.30
CA ASP A 249 18.83 18.10 -1.27
C ASP A 249 18.21 18.61 -2.58
N ALA A 250 17.02 19.21 -2.50
CA ALA A 250 16.30 19.74 -3.66
C ALA A 250 16.85 21.08 -4.19
N LYS A 251 17.87 21.67 -3.56
CA LYS A 251 18.41 22.97 -3.98
C LYS A 251 19.02 22.89 -5.40
N PRO A 252 18.71 23.85 -6.30
CA PRO A 252 19.24 23.83 -7.66
C PRO A 252 20.73 24.16 -7.71
N SER A 253 21.43 23.50 -8.63
CA SER A 253 22.77 23.86 -9.08
C SER A 253 22.74 24.94 -10.17
N LYS A 254 23.91 25.51 -10.48
CA LYS A 254 24.06 26.43 -11.63
C LYS A 254 23.76 25.74 -12.97
N VAL A 255 23.98 24.43 -13.05
CA VAL A 255 23.70 23.65 -14.26
C VAL A 255 22.19 23.52 -14.45
N ASP A 256 21.45 23.27 -13.37
CA ASP A 256 19.99 23.23 -13.41
C ASP A 256 19.42 24.57 -13.90
N GLU A 257 19.90 25.69 -13.36
CA GLU A 257 19.48 27.03 -13.81
C GLU A 257 19.75 27.25 -15.31
N ALA A 258 20.95 26.88 -15.79
CA ALA A 258 21.32 27.03 -17.19
C ALA A 258 20.46 26.15 -18.12
N VAL A 259 20.21 24.90 -17.75
CA VAL A 259 19.34 23.98 -18.50
C VAL A 259 17.91 24.49 -18.53
N THR A 260 17.39 24.95 -17.38
CA THR A 260 16.05 25.53 -17.26
C THR A 260 15.86 26.69 -18.21
N ASN A 261 16.78 27.66 -18.17
CA ASN A 261 16.71 28.85 -19.00
C ASN A 261 16.77 28.51 -20.49
N ARG A 262 17.68 27.61 -20.89
CA ARG A 262 17.80 27.16 -22.28
C ARG A 262 16.52 26.49 -22.78
N LEU A 263 15.91 25.64 -21.96
CA LEU A 263 14.67 24.96 -22.32
C LEU A 263 13.47 25.91 -22.32
N ASN A 264 13.41 26.88 -21.40
CA ASN A 264 12.35 27.90 -21.39
C ASN A 264 12.37 28.74 -22.68
N GLU A 265 13.53 29.25 -23.07
CA GLU A 265 13.68 30.02 -24.31
C GLU A 265 13.34 29.18 -25.55
N THR A 266 13.77 27.91 -25.59
CA THR A 266 13.40 27.01 -26.68
C THR A 266 11.90 26.75 -26.72
N GLY A 267 11.26 26.58 -25.57
CA GLY A 267 9.82 26.39 -25.45
C GLY A 267 9.01 27.58 -25.96
N LYS A 268 9.49 28.81 -25.69
CA LYS A 268 8.91 30.05 -26.25
C LYS A 268 8.98 30.05 -27.78
N LEU A 269 10.12 29.66 -28.37
CA LEU A 269 10.28 29.58 -29.83
C LEU A 269 9.35 28.55 -30.47
N LEU A 270 9.19 27.38 -29.84
CA LEU A 270 8.36 26.29 -30.36
C LEU A 270 6.88 26.43 -29.98
N LYS A 271 6.51 27.46 -29.20
CA LYS A 271 5.17 27.63 -28.61
C LYS A 271 4.72 26.43 -27.76
N ILE A 272 5.66 25.76 -27.11
CA ILE A 272 5.40 24.72 -26.10
C ILE A 272 5.92 25.25 -24.77
N LYS A 273 5.00 25.70 -23.91
CA LYS A 273 5.37 26.38 -22.67
C LYS A 273 6.06 25.43 -21.69
N VAL A 274 7.19 25.85 -21.12
CA VAL A 274 7.74 25.23 -19.91
C VAL A 274 7.02 25.82 -18.71
N ILE A 275 6.16 25.04 -18.06
CA ILE A 275 5.29 25.51 -16.97
C ILE A 275 6.09 25.66 -15.68
N ASP A 276 6.95 24.70 -15.39
CA ASP A 276 7.79 24.70 -14.20
C ASP A 276 9.00 23.78 -14.41
N HIS A 277 9.97 23.92 -13.52
CA HIS A 277 11.02 22.94 -13.29
C HIS A 277 11.03 22.57 -11.80
N VAL A 278 10.80 21.30 -11.50
CA VAL A 278 10.70 20.80 -10.13
C VAL A 278 11.82 19.81 -9.82
N ILE A 279 12.59 20.12 -8.78
CA ILE A 279 13.66 19.23 -8.28
C ILE A 279 13.11 18.43 -7.11
N ILE A 280 13.27 17.11 -7.15
CA ILE A 280 12.79 16.16 -6.15
C ILE A 280 13.95 15.77 -5.23
N GLY A 281 13.84 16.15 -3.95
CA GLY A 281 14.69 15.69 -2.87
C GLY A 281 14.08 14.46 -2.16
N LYS A 282 14.65 14.10 -1.00
CA LYS A 282 14.16 12.95 -0.22
C LYS A 282 12.76 13.20 0.36
N ASP A 283 12.62 14.30 1.09
CA ASP A 283 11.37 14.69 1.77
C ASP A 283 10.96 16.14 1.41
N SER A 284 11.51 16.66 0.32
CA SER A 284 11.33 18.05 -0.12
C SER A 284 11.35 18.18 -1.64
N TYR A 285 10.91 19.34 -2.13
CA TYR A 285 11.04 19.73 -3.52
C TYR A 285 11.40 21.20 -3.66
N TYR A 286 11.95 21.56 -4.82
CA TYR A 286 12.18 22.94 -5.23
C TYR A 286 11.45 23.21 -6.53
N SER A 287 10.72 24.34 -6.62
CA SER A 287 10.09 24.80 -7.85
C SER A 287 10.75 26.09 -8.33
N PHE A 288 11.17 26.10 -9.59
CA PHE A 288 11.70 27.30 -10.24
C PHE A 288 10.63 28.38 -10.42
N ARG A 289 9.38 27.99 -10.67
CA ARG A 289 8.26 28.92 -10.79
C ARG A 289 7.89 29.55 -9.46
N GLU A 290 7.73 28.77 -8.39
CA GLU A 290 7.38 29.29 -7.05
C GLU A 290 8.50 30.19 -6.49
N SER A 291 9.75 29.92 -6.85
CA SER A 291 10.90 30.75 -6.51
C SER A 291 11.16 31.93 -7.47
N GLN A 292 10.25 32.18 -8.42
CA GLN A 292 10.32 33.29 -9.40
C GLN A 292 11.56 33.27 -10.31
N LYS A 293 12.24 32.12 -10.46
CA LYS A 293 13.37 31.94 -11.38
C LYS A 293 12.96 31.49 -12.78
N LEU A 294 11.68 31.13 -12.96
CA LEU A 294 11.07 30.85 -14.25
C LEU A 294 9.89 31.81 -14.48
N ILE A 295 10.00 32.64 -15.53
CA ILE A 295 9.02 33.64 -15.94
C ILE A 295 8.42 33.26 -17.29
#